data_AF-A0A9E5R586-F1
#
_entry.id   AF-A0A9E5R586-F1
#
_cell.length_a   1.000
_cell.length_b   1.000
_cell.length_c   1.000
_cell.angle_alpha   90.00
_cell.angle_beta   90.00
_cell.angle_gamma   90.00
#
_symmetry.space_group_name_H-M   'P 1'
#
loop_
_entity.id
_entity.type
_entity.pdbx_description
1 polymer ?
#
loop_
_entity_poly.entity_id
_entity_poly.type
_entity_poly.pdbx_seq_one_letter_code
_entity_poly.pdbx_strand_id
1 'polypeptide(L)'
;MVTPICMLIHAPTDHDLAEAVGQDLRKNRVQVQASPLLVYADQHQELAQAQQFNNAYFLLVLWTEAVLENDELQLVIRKFQKTARPVIVLYFSQDALPTSLEVLEVIDFRDSYQEGLKHLFQYMKFLCLPGPGTARAPPEKPAWRSLNRHRTRRSSS
;
A
#
# COMPACT_ATOMS: atom_id res chain seq x y z
N MET A 1 2.30 24.30 3.66
CA MET A 1 2.53 22.85 3.83
C MET A 1 2.00 22.16 2.60
N VAL A 2 2.79 21.32 1.95
CA VAL A 2 2.33 20.56 0.77
C VAL A 2 1.51 19.38 1.28
N THR A 3 0.26 19.27 0.83
CA THR A 3 -0.61 18.12 1.13
C THR A 3 -0.10 16.92 0.34
N PRO A 4 0.30 15.80 0.97
CA PRO A 4 0.78 14.65 0.23
C PRO A 4 -0.35 14.05 -0.62
N ILE A 5 -0.04 13.73 -1.87
CA ILE A 5 -0.93 13.00 -2.78
C ILE A 5 -0.59 11.52 -2.67
N CYS A 6 -1.61 10.70 -2.43
CA CYS A 6 -1.55 9.26 -2.32
C CYS A 6 -2.30 8.64 -3.49
N MET A 7 -1.68 7.68 -4.19
CA MET A 7 -2.40 6.81 -5.11
C MET A 7 -2.84 5.57 -4.34
N LEU A 8 -4.14 5.25 -4.34
CA LEU A 8 -4.70 4.05 -3.71
C LEU A 8 -5.19 3.11 -4.81
N ILE A 9 -4.50 1.99 -5.00
CA ILE A 9 -4.91 0.96 -5.96
C ILE A 9 -5.59 -0.21 -5.25
N HIS A 10 -6.65 -0.73 -5.87
CA HIS A 10 -7.51 -1.77 -5.31
C HIS A 10 -8.12 -2.63 -6.43
N ALA A 11 -8.58 -3.84 -6.11
CA ALA A 11 -9.40 -4.59 -7.08
C ALA A 11 -10.76 -3.89 -7.26
N PRO A 12 -11.42 -4.00 -8.44
CA PRO A 12 -12.72 -3.37 -8.69
C PRO A 12 -13.80 -3.72 -7.65
N THR A 13 -13.77 -4.95 -7.12
CA THR A 13 -14.70 -5.44 -6.10
C THR A 13 -14.49 -4.79 -4.73
N ASP A 14 -13.32 -4.24 -4.46
CA ASP A 14 -12.96 -3.62 -3.17
C ASP A 14 -13.22 -2.11 -3.15
N HIS A 15 -14.05 -1.61 -4.07
CA HIS A 15 -14.32 -0.17 -4.20
C HIS A 15 -14.81 0.46 -2.89
N ASP A 16 -15.73 -0.19 -2.17
CA ASP A 16 -16.28 0.33 -0.92
C ASP A 16 -15.21 0.41 0.18
N LEU A 17 -14.32 -0.59 0.25
CA LEU A 17 -13.20 -0.59 1.18
C LEU A 17 -12.19 0.52 0.81
N ALA A 18 -11.90 0.68 -0.49
CA ALA A 18 -11.03 1.74 -0.98
C ALA A 18 -11.57 3.13 -0.69
N GLU A 19 -12.87 3.33 -0.84
CA GLU A 19 -13.51 4.61 -0.52
C GLU A 19 -13.52 4.86 0.99
N ALA A 20 -13.76 3.85 1.83
CA ALA A 20 -13.68 3.97 3.28
C ALA A 20 -12.26 4.38 3.74
N VAL A 21 -11.23 3.67 3.30
CA VAL A 21 -9.83 4.02 3.57
C VAL A 21 -9.49 5.41 3.04
N GLY A 22 -9.94 5.72 1.82
CA GLY A 22 -9.76 7.02 1.19
C GLY A 22 -10.36 8.17 1.99
N GLN A 23 -11.57 7.99 2.53
CA GLN A 23 -12.22 8.98 3.40
C GLN A 23 -11.44 9.21 4.70
N ASP A 24 -10.94 8.16 5.34
CA ASP A 24 -10.17 8.30 6.59
C ASP A 24 -8.81 8.97 6.37
N LEU A 25 -8.17 8.70 5.22
CA LEU A 25 -6.98 9.41 4.78
C LEU A 25 -7.25 10.90 4.52
N ARG A 26 -8.37 11.23 3.85
CA ARG A 26 -8.78 12.63 3.60
C ARG A 26 -9.07 13.40 4.90
N LYS A 27 -9.70 12.77 5.90
CA LYS A 27 -9.89 13.36 7.24
C LYS A 27 -8.56 13.76 7.89
N ASN A 28 -7.47 13.06 7.56
CA ASN A 28 -6.11 13.32 8.04
C ASN A 28 -5.27 14.20 7.10
N ARG A 29 -5.93 14.98 6.22
CA ARG A 29 -5.30 15.91 5.28
C ARG A 29 -4.34 15.24 4.30
N VAL A 30 -4.69 14.04 3.82
CA VAL A 30 -4.01 13.37 2.72
C VAL A 30 -4.91 13.44 1.50
N GLN A 31 -4.37 13.89 0.36
CA GLN A 31 -5.13 13.86 -0.89
C GLN A 31 -5.07 12.45 -1.45
N VAL A 32 -6.22 11.79 -1.62
CA VAL A 32 -6.28 10.41 -2.12
C VAL A 32 -6.84 10.39 -3.53
N GLN A 33 -6.09 9.78 -4.45
CA GLN A 33 -6.51 9.38 -5.77
C GLN A 33 -6.71 7.87 -5.76
N ALA A 34 -7.96 7.43 -5.60
CA ALA A 34 -8.29 6.01 -5.66
C ALA A 34 -8.49 5.60 -7.13
N SER A 35 -7.88 4.48 -7.53
CA SER A 35 -8.06 3.91 -8.86
C SER A 35 -8.23 2.40 -8.74
N PRO A 36 -9.29 1.83 -9.33
CA PRO A 36 -9.35 0.39 -9.48
C PRO A 36 -8.22 -0.09 -10.40
N LEU A 37 -7.78 -1.33 -10.19
CA LEU A 37 -7.00 -2.09 -11.16
C LEU A 37 -7.89 -2.31 -12.39
N LEU A 38 -7.71 -1.47 -13.40
CA LEU A 38 -8.43 -1.61 -14.65
C LEU A 38 -7.74 -2.67 -15.49
N VAL A 39 -8.35 -3.85 -15.52
CA VAL A 39 -8.06 -4.91 -16.47
C VAL A 39 -8.51 -4.39 -17.84
N TYR A 40 -7.57 -3.85 -18.63
CA TYR A 40 -7.80 -3.17 -19.92
C TYR A 40 -8.53 -1.82 -19.85
N ALA A 41 -7.80 -0.76 -19.49
CA ALA A 41 -8.28 0.61 -19.64
C ALA A 41 -8.11 1.12 -21.08
N ASP A 42 -9.08 1.90 -21.56
CA ASP A 42 -8.99 2.63 -22.82
C ASP A 42 -7.80 3.62 -22.80
N GLN A 43 -7.14 3.92 -23.93
CA GLN A 43 -5.88 4.70 -23.95
C GLN A 43 -5.97 6.06 -23.23
N HIS A 44 -7.17 6.67 -23.22
CA HIS A 44 -7.42 7.91 -22.49
C HIS A 44 -7.42 7.75 -20.97
N GLN A 45 -7.89 6.61 -20.46
CA GLN A 45 -7.84 6.27 -19.03
C GLN A 45 -6.41 5.92 -18.59
N GLU A 46 -5.61 5.28 -19.45
CA GLU A 46 -4.19 5.01 -19.15
C GLU A 46 -3.39 6.31 -18.96
N LEU A 47 -3.62 7.33 -19.80
CA LEU A 47 -2.93 8.61 -19.69
C LEU A 47 -3.30 9.37 -18.40
N ALA A 48 -4.59 9.36 -18.04
CA ALA A 48 -5.07 9.99 -16.81
C ALA A 48 -4.50 9.28 -15.57
N GLN A 49 -4.47 7.94 -15.56
CA GLN A 49 -3.85 7.17 -14.50
C GLN A 49 -2.34 7.40 -14.44
N ALA A 50 -1.63 7.47 -15.57
CA ALA A 50 -0.20 7.73 -15.61
C ALA A 50 0.15 9.11 -14.99
N GLN A 51 -0.66 10.14 -15.24
CA GLN A 51 -0.49 11.46 -14.62
C GLN A 51 -0.71 11.41 -13.10
N GLN A 52 -1.76 10.72 -12.64
CA GLN A 52 -2.03 10.50 -11.21
C GLN A 52 -0.88 9.75 -10.53
N PHE A 53 -0.40 8.68 -11.17
CA PHE A 53 0.75 7.89 -10.74
C PHE A 53 2.03 8.72 -10.62
N ASN A 54 2.25 9.65 -11.55
CA ASN A 54 3.40 10.54 -11.56
C ASN A 54 3.34 11.63 -10.50
N ASN A 55 2.16 12.03 -10.05
CA ASN A 55 1.99 13.08 -9.03
C ASN A 55 1.92 12.53 -7.60
N ALA A 56 1.73 11.23 -7.43
CA ALA A 56 1.66 10.59 -6.12
C ALA A 56 3.02 10.59 -5.41
N TYR A 57 3.01 10.89 -4.11
CA TYR A 57 4.18 10.80 -3.21
C TYR A 57 4.48 9.36 -2.83
N PHE A 58 3.45 8.54 -2.66
CA PHE A 58 3.53 7.12 -2.37
C PHE A 58 2.32 6.38 -2.95
N LEU A 59 2.49 5.08 -3.13
CA LEU A 59 1.47 4.15 -3.61
C LEU A 59 0.97 3.32 -2.43
N LEU A 60 -0.33 3.34 -2.19
CA LEU A 60 -1.01 2.40 -1.30
C LEU A 60 -1.66 1.31 -2.15
N VAL A 61 -1.44 0.07 -1.74
CA VAL A 61 -2.02 -1.10 -2.39
C VAL A 61 -2.96 -1.76 -1.41
N LEU A 62 -4.26 -1.75 -1.67
CA LEU A 62 -5.19 -2.58 -0.94
C LEU A 62 -4.98 -4.02 -1.34
N TRP A 63 -4.69 -4.88 -0.37
CA TRP A 63 -4.36 -6.28 -0.59
C TRP A 63 -5.41 -7.17 0.05
N THR A 64 -6.37 -7.58 -0.78
CA THR A 64 -7.48 -8.48 -0.47
C THR A 64 -7.31 -9.78 -1.27
N GLU A 65 -8.24 -10.72 -1.11
CA GLU A 65 -8.25 -11.96 -1.90
C GLU A 65 -8.46 -11.67 -3.40
N ALA A 66 -9.35 -10.72 -3.74
CA ALA A 66 -9.65 -10.33 -5.13
C ALA A 66 -8.43 -9.77 -5.88
N VAL A 67 -7.45 -9.27 -5.13
CA VAL A 67 -6.21 -8.72 -5.65
C VAL A 67 -5.20 -9.81 -6.03
N LEU A 68 -5.25 -10.97 -5.39
CA LEU A 68 -4.35 -12.10 -5.67
C LEU A 68 -4.55 -12.67 -7.06
N GLU A 69 -5.76 -12.56 -7.59
CA GLU A 69 -6.14 -13.05 -8.91
C GLU A 69 -5.71 -12.11 -10.04
N ASN A 70 -5.08 -10.97 -9.71
CA ASN A 70 -4.74 -9.91 -10.67
C ASN A 70 -3.22 -9.76 -10.89
N ASP A 71 -2.73 -10.32 -11.99
CA ASP A 71 -1.31 -10.23 -12.40
C ASP A 71 -0.84 -8.81 -12.74
N GLU A 72 -1.75 -7.92 -13.15
CA GLU A 72 -1.41 -6.55 -13.54
C GLU A 72 -0.96 -5.71 -12.35
N LEU A 73 -1.45 -6.01 -11.15
CA LEU A 73 -1.02 -5.32 -9.94
C LEU A 73 0.49 -5.45 -9.72
N GLN A 74 1.06 -6.65 -9.92
CA GLN A 74 2.50 -6.87 -9.78
C GLN A 74 3.29 -5.97 -10.75
N LEU A 75 2.75 -5.75 -11.96
CA LEU A 75 3.35 -4.87 -12.95
C LEU A 75 3.26 -3.39 -12.55
N VAL A 76 2.14 -2.96 -11.98
CA VAL A 76 1.95 -1.60 -11.44
C VAL A 76 2.91 -1.33 -10.28
N ILE A 77 3.01 -2.25 -9.32
CA ILE A 77 3.94 -2.17 -8.18
C ILE A 77 5.38 -2.04 -8.68
N ARG A 78 5.80 -2.91 -9.60
CA ARG A 78 7.16 -2.86 -10.18
C ARG A 78 7.44 -1.56 -10.92
N LYS A 79 6.46 -1.02 -11.66
CA LYS A 79 6.58 0.28 -12.32
C LYS A 79 6.76 1.41 -11.30
N PHE A 80 6.00 1.42 -10.20
CA PHE A 80 6.12 2.45 -9.16
C PHE A 80 7.45 2.35 -8.41
N GLN A 81 7.91 1.14 -8.09
CA GLN A 81 9.20 0.91 -7.42
C GLN A 81 10.38 1.50 -8.21
N LYS A 82 10.34 1.49 -9.55
CA LYS A 82 11.37 2.13 -10.41
C LYS A 82 11.47 3.64 -10.22
N THR A 83 10.44 4.28 -9.66
CA THR A 83 10.41 5.73 -9.43
C THR A 83 10.99 6.14 -8.07
N ALA A 84 11.57 5.20 -7.31
CA ALA A 84 12.13 5.39 -5.97
C ALA A 84 11.14 5.96 -4.93
N ARG A 85 9.84 5.88 -5.22
CA ARG A 85 8.77 6.29 -4.32
C ARG A 85 8.27 5.12 -3.47
N PRO A 86 7.82 5.36 -2.23
CA PRO A 86 7.37 4.30 -1.33
C PRO A 86 6.11 3.59 -1.85
N VAL A 87 6.12 2.25 -1.75
CA VAL A 87 4.93 1.41 -1.93
C VAL A 87 4.59 0.78 -0.59
N ILE A 88 3.35 0.92 -0.16
CA ILE A 88 2.84 0.40 1.11
C ILE A 88 1.66 -0.51 0.80
N VAL A 89 1.72 -1.75 1.27
CA VAL A 89 0.66 -2.74 1.14
C VAL A 89 -0.23 -2.66 2.38
N LEU A 90 -1.53 -2.47 2.18
CA LEU A 90 -2.55 -2.52 3.23
C LEU A 90 -3.15 -3.93 3.20
N TYR A 91 -2.78 -4.76 4.17
CA TYR A 91 -2.99 -6.20 4.11
C TYR A 91 -4.26 -6.62 4.85
N PHE A 92 -5.26 -7.07 4.09
CA PHE A 92 -6.58 -7.50 4.57
C PHE A 92 -6.86 -9.00 4.32
N SER A 93 -6.11 -9.66 3.43
CA SER A 93 -6.27 -11.09 3.11
C SER A 93 -5.58 -12.00 4.15
N GLN A 94 -6.11 -13.20 4.35
CA GLN A 94 -5.47 -14.25 5.15
C GLN A 94 -4.39 -15.04 4.38
N ASP A 95 -4.32 -14.88 3.06
CA ASP A 95 -3.41 -15.60 2.19
C ASP A 95 -2.01 -15.01 2.21
N ALA A 96 -1.00 -15.87 2.13
CA ALA A 96 0.40 -15.44 2.15
C ALA A 96 0.70 -14.40 1.06
N LEU A 97 1.42 -13.34 1.43
CA LEU A 97 1.96 -12.38 0.47
C LEU A 97 2.93 -13.08 -0.48
N PRO A 98 2.85 -12.83 -1.80
CA PRO A 98 3.85 -13.28 -2.75
C PRO A 98 5.26 -12.84 -2.33
N THR A 99 6.25 -13.71 -2.51
CA THR A 99 7.65 -13.43 -2.12
C THR A 99 8.20 -12.16 -2.77
N SER A 100 7.71 -11.79 -3.96
CA SER A 100 8.06 -10.54 -4.65
C SER A 100 7.67 -9.26 -3.89
N LEU A 101 6.73 -9.36 -2.94
CA LEU A 101 6.20 -8.25 -2.17
C LEU A 101 6.68 -8.22 -0.72
N GLU A 102 7.40 -9.25 -0.26
CA GLU A 102 7.97 -9.28 1.11
C GLU A 102 8.98 -8.15 1.38
N VAL A 103 9.54 -7.57 0.31
CA VAL A 103 10.46 -6.43 0.38
C VAL A 103 9.73 -5.10 0.60
N LEU A 104 8.41 -5.05 0.40
CA LEU A 104 7.60 -3.85 0.57
C LEU A 104 7.29 -3.56 2.03
N GLU A 105 6.85 -2.33 2.29
CA GLU A 105 6.22 -2.02 3.56
C GLU A 105 4.82 -2.62 3.57
N VAL A 106 4.45 -3.35 4.63
CA VAL A 106 3.15 -4.02 4.77
C VAL A 106 2.53 -3.57 6.07
N ILE A 107 1.29 -3.09 6.04
CA ILE A 107 0.55 -2.73 7.24
C ILE A 107 -0.60 -3.71 7.38
N ASP A 108 -0.64 -4.42 8.50
CA ASP A 108 -1.66 -5.43 8.77
C ASP A 108 -2.97 -4.77 9.23
N PHE A 109 -4.07 -5.09 8.55
CA PHE A 109 -5.42 -4.65 8.87
C PHE A 109 -6.35 -5.80 9.29
N ARG A 110 -5.86 -7.05 9.31
CA ARG A 110 -6.69 -8.25 9.56
C ARG A 110 -7.30 -8.28 10.95
N ASP A 111 -6.54 -7.84 11.95
CA ASP A 111 -6.96 -7.88 13.35
C ASP A 111 -7.79 -6.65 13.76
N SER A 112 -7.46 -5.48 13.20
CA SER A 112 -8.12 -4.22 13.55
C SER A 112 -7.90 -3.14 12.50
N TYR A 113 -9.01 -2.68 11.90
CA TYR A 113 -8.99 -1.55 10.94
C TYR A 113 -8.42 -0.27 11.56
N GLN A 114 -8.77 0.02 12.83
CA GLN A 114 -8.34 1.25 13.51
C GLN A 114 -6.85 1.24 13.85
N GLU A 115 -6.30 0.11 14.29
CA GLU A 115 -4.85 0.00 14.54
C GLU A 115 -4.07 0.03 13.21
N GLY A 116 -4.58 -0.60 12.15
CA GLY A 116 -4.00 -0.50 10.81
C GLY A 116 -3.93 0.96 10.32
N LEU A 117 -5.01 1.73 10.45
CA LEU A 117 -5.03 3.16 10.11
C LEU A 117 -4.02 3.96 10.93
N LYS A 118 -3.95 3.72 12.24
CA LYS A 118 -3.00 4.39 13.13
C LYS A 118 -1.55 4.13 12.69
N HIS A 119 -1.21 2.89 12.36
CA HIS A 119 0.11 2.54 11.83
C HIS A 119 0.38 3.21 10.49
N LEU A 120 -0.60 3.20 9.57
CA LEU A 120 -0.51 3.87 8.29
C LEU A 120 -0.21 5.37 8.45
N PHE A 121 -0.93 6.07 9.33
CA PHE A 121 -0.68 7.48 9.58
C PHE A 121 0.68 7.76 10.22
N GLN A 122 1.14 6.91 11.13
CA GLN A 122 2.48 7.03 11.70
C GLN A 122 3.56 6.89 10.63
N TYR A 123 3.42 5.91 9.74
CA TYR A 123 4.36 5.69 8.64
C TYR A 123 4.34 6.82 7.62
N MET A 124 3.16 7.28 7.22
CA MET A 124 3.03 8.42 6.29
C MET A 124 3.61 9.71 6.88
N LYS A 125 3.43 9.97 8.18
CA LYS A 125 4.08 11.10 8.86
C LYS A 125 5.59 11.01 8.73
N PHE A 126 6.18 9.82 8.93
CA PHE A 126 7.61 9.60 8.74
C PHE A 126 8.05 9.92 7.30
N LEU A 127 7.28 9.50 6.30
CA LEU A 127 7.58 9.75 4.88
C LEU A 127 7.45 11.23 4.45
N CYS A 128 6.56 12.00 5.07
CA CYS A 128 6.23 13.37 4.66
C CYS A 128 7.00 14.47 5.42
N LEU A 129 7.97 14.14 6.27
CA LEU A 129 8.77 15.14 6.99
C LEU A 129 9.82 15.80 6.07
N PRO A 130 9.96 17.15 6.10
CA PRO A 130 10.98 17.84 5.33
C PRO A 130 12.35 17.68 6.02
N GLY A 131 13.32 17.08 5.33
CA GLY A 131 14.70 17.04 5.79
C GLY A 131 15.67 16.38 4.80
N PRO A 132 16.52 17.15 4.09
CA PRO A 132 17.65 16.60 3.35
C PRO A 132 18.72 16.17 4.36
N GLY A 133 19.13 14.89 4.34
CA GLY A 133 20.27 14.39 5.13
C GLY A 133 19.96 13.68 6.45
N THR A 134 18.69 13.43 6.79
CA THR A 134 18.33 12.58 7.95
C THR A 134 17.31 11.52 7.58
N ALA A 135 17.63 10.70 6.58
CA ALA A 135 17.11 9.33 6.55
C ALA A 135 17.68 8.58 7.77
N ARG A 136 17.20 8.94 8.97
CA ARG A 136 17.24 8.02 10.09
C ARG A 136 16.53 6.78 9.59
N ALA A 137 17.15 5.63 9.77
CA ALA A 137 16.48 4.36 9.60
C ALA A 137 15.09 4.46 10.24
N PRO A 138 14.05 3.89 9.60
CA PRO A 138 12.70 3.90 10.17
C PRO A 138 12.79 3.55 11.66
N PRO A 139 12.03 4.22 12.54
CA PRO A 139 11.99 3.87 13.96
C PRO A 139 11.90 2.35 14.04
N GLU A 140 12.81 1.73 14.81
CA GLU A 140 13.09 0.28 14.82
C GLU A 140 11.96 -0.53 14.21
N LYS A 141 12.21 -1.11 13.02
CA LYS A 141 11.24 -1.93 12.26
C LYS A 141 10.31 -2.63 13.26
N PRO A 142 9.02 -2.27 13.33
CA PRO A 142 8.21 -2.77 14.43
C PRO A 142 8.09 -4.30 14.29
N ALA A 143 7.90 -4.98 15.42
CA ALA A 143 8.00 -6.44 15.54
C ALA A 143 7.07 -7.25 14.59
N TRP A 144 6.14 -6.59 13.87
CA TRP A 144 5.23 -7.20 12.91
C TRP A 144 5.91 -7.74 11.63
N ARG A 145 7.19 -7.41 11.39
CA ARG A 145 8.00 -8.14 10.38
C ARG A 145 8.21 -9.64 10.70
N SER A 146 7.76 -10.12 11.86
CA SER A 146 7.85 -11.54 12.23
C SER A 146 6.62 -12.38 11.86
N LEU A 147 5.81 -11.98 10.87
CA LEU A 147 4.76 -12.86 10.33
C LEU A 147 5.32 -14.19 9.77
N ASN A 148 6.63 -14.28 9.46
CA ASN A 148 7.27 -15.48 8.92
C ASN A 148 8.20 -16.26 9.88
N ARG A 149 8.23 -16.00 11.20
CA ARG A 149 9.16 -16.72 12.11
C ARG A 149 8.60 -17.95 12.83
N HIS A 150 7.31 -18.26 12.75
CA HIS A 150 6.72 -19.34 13.57
C HIS A 150 5.86 -20.36 12.81
N ARG A 151 6.26 -20.78 11.59
CA ARG A 151 5.63 -21.95 10.94
C ARG A 151 6.61 -22.96 10.36
N THR A 152 7.67 -23.26 11.09
CA THR A 152 8.53 -24.45 10.86
C THR A 152 8.84 -25.15 12.18
N ARG A 153 7.81 -25.52 12.95
CA ARG A 153 8.00 -26.50 14.03
C ARG A 153 6.70 -27.18 14.40
N ARG A 154 6.33 -28.20 13.63
CA ARG A 154 5.63 -29.43 14.08
C ARG A 154 5.13 -30.19 12.86
N SER A 155 5.86 -31.22 12.46
CA SER A 155 5.37 -32.44 11.80
C SER A 155 6.56 -33.40 11.68
N SER A 156 6.93 -34.01 12.79
CA SER A 156 7.78 -35.20 12.83
C SER A 156 7.36 -36.00 14.06
N SER A 157 6.36 -36.85 13.88
CA SER A 157 6.02 -37.96 14.76
C SER A 157 5.44 -39.04 13.86
#